data_AF-A0A1A9WAM6-F1
#
_entry.id   AF-A0A1A9WAM6-F1
#
_cell.length_a   1.000
_cell.length_b   1.000
_cell.length_c   1.000
_cell.angle_alpha   90.00
_cell.angle_beta   90.00
_cell.angle_gamma   90.00
#
_symmetry.space_group_name_H-M   'P 1'
#
loop_
_entity.id
_entity.type
_entity.pdbx_description
1 polymer ?
#
loop_
_entity_poly.entity_id
_entity_poly.type
_entity_poly.pdbx_seq_one_letter_code
_entity_poly.pdbx_strand_id
1 'polypeptide(L)'
;MDFDLDKTLYFFIAGRYEFGNKGADIFIESLARLNALLKYEKPDTTVVAFLIFPTKTNNFNVESLRGHAVVKQLRDTINNVQQDIGNRMFDSCLKGHLPTADELLTKEDMVKIKRCMYAMQRDTMPPVTTHNIVDDWSDPVLNAIRRCQMFNTIHDRVKMVFHPEFLSSTNPLFGIDYEEFVRGCHLGVFPSYYEPWGYTPAECTVMGIPSITTNLSGFGCFMQEHITDPKSYGIYIVDRRYIGLEASVQQLSNFMLEFSRLNRRQRIIQRNRTERLSDLLDWRTLGIYYRQARVKALQAVYSDYVDESSVYGSRNNLNFSRPFSEPPSPTSSRHTTPVPSIHGSDDEDSVDEETELKELGIK
;
A
#
# COMPACT_ATOMS: atom_id res chain seq x y z
N MET A 1 -16.18 -7.83 12.75
CA MET A 1 -14.76 -7.56 12.46
C MET A 1 -14.09 -7.38 13.82
N ASP A 2 -12.98 -8.07 14.05
CA ASP A 2 -12.31 -8.20 15.37
C ASP A 2 -11.00 -7.40 15.45
N PHE A 3 -10.73 -6.55 14.47
CA PHE A 3 -9.55 -5.68 14.43
C PHE A 3 -9.90 -4.28 13.92
N ASP A 4 -9.07 -3.31 14.30
CA ASP A 4 -9.21 -1.89 13.98
C ASP A 4 -8.59 -1.55 12.62
N LEU A 5 -9.38 -0.94 11.73
CA LEU A 5 -8.94 -0.52 10.40
C LEU A 5 -7.93 0.65 10.45
N ASP A 6 -7.99 1.52 11.45
CA ASP A 6 -7.04 2.63 11.61
C ASP A 6 -5.63 2.14 11.99
N LYS A 7 -5.56 0.95 12.58
CA LYS A 7 -4.32 0.22 12.92
C LYS A 7 -4.00 -0.89 11.93
N THR A 8 -4.68 -0.94 10.78
CA THR A 8 -4.47 -1.94 9.73
C THR A 8 -3.57 -1.38 8.61
N LEU A 9 -2.60 -2.18 8.19
CA LEU A 9 -1.70 -1.89 7.08
C LEU A 9 -2.02 -2.81 5.89
N TYR A 10 -1.91 -2.26 4.68
CA TYR A 10 -2.20 -2.97 3.44
C TYR A 10 -0.90 -3.20 2.69
N PHE A 11 -0.48 -4.46 2.62
CA PHE A 11 0.68 -4.88 1.85
C PHE A 11 0.20 -5.56 0.58
N PHE A 12 0.95 -5.45 -0.51
CA PHE A 12 0.58 -6.15 -1.73
C PHE A 12 1.78 -6.61 -2.54
N ILE A 13 1.57 -7.69 -3.27
CA ILE A 13 2.42 -8.14 -4.37
C ILE A 13 1.53 -8.28 -5.61
N ALA A 14 2.04 -7.83 -6.75
CA ALA A 14 1.30 -7.87 -8.00
C ALA A 14 2.22 -8.19 -9.18
N GLY A 15 1.67 -8.83 -10.21
CA GLY A 15 2.37 -9.03 -11.48
C GLY A 15 1.89 -10.26 -12.23
N ARG A 16 2.72 -10.71 -13.19
CA ARG A 16 2.51 -11.99 -13.86
C ARG A 16 2.60 -13.14 -12.86
N TYR A 17 1.85 -14.20 -13.10
CA TYR A 17 1.84 -15.34 -12.20
C TYR A 17 3.07 -16.23 -12.37
N GLU A 18 4.21 -15.76 -11.84
CA GLU A 18 5.49 -16.46 -11.82
C GLU A 18 5.94 -16.65 -10.36
N PHE A 19 5.44 -17.71 -9.72
CA PHE A 19 5.53 -17.91 -8.27
C PHE A 19 6.95 -17.71 -7.68
N GLY A 20 7.97 -18.34 -8.28
CA GLY A 20 9.36 -18.21 -7.83
C GLY A 20 10.05 -16.93 -8.32
N ASN A 21 9.89 -16.57 -9.61
CA ASN A 21 10.57 -15.40 -10.18
C ASN A 21 10.13 -14.09 -9.52
N LYS A 22 8.83 -13.95 -9.23
CA LYS A 22 8.27 -12.79 -8.54
C LYS A 22 8.43 -12.85 -7.02
N GLY A 23 8.91 -13.97 -6.48
CA GLY A 23 9.17 -14.11 -5.05
C GLY A 23 7.90 -14.28 -4.20
N ALA A 24 6.79 -14.76 -4.79
CA ALA A 24 5.56 -15.02 -4.04
C ALA A 24 5.76 -16.12 -2.99
N ASP A 25 6.64 -17.08 -3.27
CA ASP A 25 7.11 -18.11 -2.35
C ASP A 25 7.68 -17.52 -1.06
N ILE A 26 8.67 -16.63 -1.17
CA ILE A 26 9.31 -16.01 -0.02
C ILE A 26 8.44 -14.94 0.64
N PHE A 27 7.56 -14.29 -0.12
CA PHE A 27 6.61 -13.33 0.44
C PHE A 27 5.66 -14.00 1.43
N ILE A 28 5.03 -15.12 1.04
CA ILE A 28 4.10 -15.87 1.91
C ILE A 28 4.82 -16.40 3.16
N GLU A 29 6.02 -16.96 2.99
CA GLU A 29 6.84 -17.44 4.12
C GLU A 29 7.21 -16.30 5.08
N SER A 30 7.60 -15.14 4.54
CA SER A 30 7.97 -13.97 5.33
C SER A 30 6.77 -13.36 6.07
N LEU A 31 5.57 -13.43 5.49
CA LEU A 31 4.33 -13.00 6.12
C LEU A 31 3.92 -13.93 7.28
N ALA A 32 4.16 -15.24 7.15
CA ALA A 32 3.92 -16.18 8.25
C ALA A 32 4.83 -15.91 9.46
N ARG A 33 6.09 -15.55 9.22
CA ARG A 33 7.01 -15.09 10.28
C ARG A 33 6.60 -13.75 10.86
N LEU A 34 6.21 -12.80 10.01
CA LEU A 34 5.67 -11.52 10.45
C LEU A 34 4.46 -11.71 11.35
N ASN A 35 3.57 -12.65 11.03
CA ASN A 35 2.41 -13.00 11.86
C ASN A 35 2.84 -13.43 13.27
N ALA A 36 3.85 -14.31 13.38
CA ALA A 36 4.39 -14.73 14.67
C ALA A 36 5.02 -13.55 15.44
N LEU A 37 5.79 -12.69 14.77
CA LEU A 37 6.42 -11.51 15.37
C LEU A 37 5.38 -10.49 15.86
N LEU A 38 4.35 -10.19 15.06
CA LEU A 38 3.30 -9.24 15.43
C LEU A 38 2.43 -9.74 16.59
N LYS A 39 2.18 -11.05 16.68
CA LYS A 39 1.48 -11.65 17.84
C LYS A 39 2.21 -11.37 19.16
N TYR A 40 3.55 -11.30 19.14
CA TYR A 40 4.36 -11.07 20.33
C TYR A 40 4.62 -9.58 20.61
N GLU A 41 5.01 -8.81 19.60
CA GLU A 41 5.53 -7.45 19.81
C GLU A 41 4.51 -6.33 19.64
N LYS A 42 3.55 -6.48 18.72
CA LYS A 42 2.61 -5.40 18.35
C LYS A 42 1.21 -5.96 18.06
N PRO A 43 0.54 -6.54 19.08
CA PRO A 43 -0.72 -7.25 18.92
C PRO A 43 -1.89 -6.35 18.50
N ASP A 44 -1.70 -5.03 18.48
CA ASP A 44 -2.67 -4.05 18.03
C ASP A 44 -2.64 -3.79 16.51
N THR A 45 -1.53 -4.10 15.83
CA THR A 45 -1.37 -3.84 14.39
C THR A 45 -1.81 -5.05 13.57
N THR A 46 -2.65 -4.83 12.57
CA THR A 46 -3.06 -5.87 11.61
C THR A 46 -2.41 -5.57 10.27
N VAL A 47 -1.99 -6.60 9.56
CA VAL A 47 -1.57 -6.50 8.15
C VAL A 47 -2.55 -7.29 7.32
N VAL A 48 -3.06 -6.72 6.24
CA VAL A 48 -3.79 -7.44 5.20
C VAL A 48 -2.92 -7.45 3.96
N ALA A 49 -2.48 -8.64 3.55
CA ALA A 49 -1.59 -8.86 2.43
C ALA A 49 -2.37 -9.35 1.21
N PHE A 50 -2.33 -8.56 0.15
CA PHE A 50 -2.94 -8.87 -1.14
C PHE A 50 -1.94 -9.54 -2.07
N LEU A 51 -2.35 -10.62 -2.73
CA LEU A 51 -1.60 -11.26 -3.80
C LEU A 51 -2.42 -11.12 -5.08
N ILE A 52 -1.90 -10.38 -6.06
CA ILE A 52 -2.60 -10.09 -7.31
C ILE A 52 -1.85 -10.78 -8.44
N PHE A 53 -2.23 -12.03 -8.72
CA PHE A 53 -1.61 -12.87 -9.74
C PHE A 53 -2.68 -13.55 -10.60
N PRO A 54 -2.90 -13.10 -11.84
CA PRO A 54 -3.90 -13.70 -12.72
C PRO A 54 -3.68 -15.20 -12.93
N THR A 55 -4.72 -16.01 -12.69
CA THR A 55 -4.70 -17.45 -12.97
C THR A 55 -5.99 -17.93 -13.61
N LYS A 56 -6.08 -19.22 -13.94
CA LYS A 56 -7.32 -19.83 -14.42
C LYS A 56 -8.31 -19.99 -13.26
N THR A 57 -9.46 -19.34 -13.40
CA THR A 57 -10.53 -19.34 -12.39
C THR A 57 -11.91 -19.60 -13.02
N ASN A 58 -12.82 -20.16 -12.22
CA ASN A 58 -14.23 -20.33 -12.53
C ASN A 58 -15.08 -19.35 -11.69
N ASN A 59 -15.14 -18.08 -12.13
CA ASN A 59 -15.86 -16.99 -11.45
C ASN A 59 -15.43 -16.75 -9.98
N PHE A 60 -16.04 -15.74 -9.36
CA PHE A 60 -15.89 -15.45 -7.94
C PHE A 60 -16.45 -16.57 -7.08
N ASN A 61 -15.89 -16.75 -5.88
CA ASN A 61 -16.52 -17.63 -4.90
C ASN A 61 -17.82 -16.99 -4.38
N VAL A 62 -18.77 -17.85 -3.97
CA VAL A 62 -20.07 -17.39 -3.46
C VAL A 62 -19.89 -16.60 -2.16
N GLU A 63 -18.90 -16.98 -1.36
CA GLU A 63 -18.62 -16.35 -0.07
C GLU A 63 -18.18 -14.89 -0.19
N SER A 64 -17.28 -14.55 -1.13
CA SER A 64 -16.85 -13.16 -1.36
C SER A 64 -17.98 -12.30 -1.92
N LEU A 65 -18.76 -12.81 -2.89
CA LEU A 65 -19.91 -12.08 -3.43
C LEU A 65 -20.99 -11.84 -2.37
N ARG A 66 -21.33 -12.87 -1.59
CA ARG A 66 -22.28 -12.76 -0.48
C ARG A 66 -21.79 -11.78 0.56
N GLY A 67 -20.52 -11.86 0.95
CA GLY A 67 -19.91 -10.95 1.92
C GLY A 67 -20.02 -9.49 1.47
N HIS A 68 -19.70 -9.20 0.22
CA HIS A 68 -19.84 -7.86 -0.36
C HIS A 68 -21.31 -7.38 -0.35
N ALA A 69 -22.23 -8.23 -0.81
CA ALA A 69 -23.65 -7.88 -0.90
C ALA A 69 -24.28 -7.55 0.46
N VAL A 70 -23.98 -8.34 1.51
CA VAL A 70 -24.52 -8.11 2.85
C VAL A 70 -23.96 -6.83 3.47
N VAL A 71 -22.67 -6.55 3.29
CA VAL A 71 -22.05 -5.30 3.78
C VAL A 71 -22.65 -4.08 3.07
N LYS A 72 -22.86 -4.18 1.75
CA LYS A 72 -23.53 -3.12 0.99
C LYS A 72 -24.94 -2.87 1.50
N GLN A 73 -25.73 -3.92 1.74
CA GLN A 73 -27.07 -3.80 2.29
C GLN A 73 -27.09 -3.13 3.68
N LEU A 74 -26.13 -3.46 4.55
CA LEU A 74 -26.00 -2.79 5.85
C LEU A 74 -25.72 -1.29 5.65
N ARG A 75 -24.76 -0.95 4.78
CA ARG A 75 -24.40 0.44 4.49
C ARG A 75 -25.59 1.24 3.96
N ASP A 76 -26.30 0.70 2.98
CA ASP A 76 -27.49 1.33 2.39
C ASP A 76 -28.59 1.53 3.44
N THR A 77 -28.80 0.53 4.31
CA THR A 77 -29.77 0.62 5.42
C THR A 77 -29.38 1.71 6.42
N ILE A 78 -28.11 1.77 6.82
CA ILE A 78 -27.60 2.81 7.74
C ILE A 78 -27.74 4.20 7.12
N ASN A 79 -27.43 4.36 5.83
CA ASN A 79 -27.57 5.65 5.14
C ASN A 79 -29.03 6.14 5.12
N ASN A 80 -29.98 5.23 4.88
CA ASN A 80 -31.41 5.58 4.93
C ASN A 80 -31.83 6.01 6.35
N VAL A 81 -31.44 5.23 7.37
CA VAL A 81 -31.72 5.58 8.77
C VAL A 81 -31.09 6.92 9.15
N GLN A 82 -29.89 7.22 8.66
CA GLN A 82 -29.21 8.51 8.88
C GLN A 82 -30.00 9.67 8.27
N GLN A 83 -30.56 9.50 7.07
CA GLN A 83 -31.43 10.52 6.44
C GLN A 83 -32.72 10.72 7.26
N ASP A 84 -33.34 9.64 7.72
CA ASP A 84 -34.55 9.69 8.55
C ASP A 84 -34.28 10.37 9.90
N ILE A 85 -33.16 10.07 10.55
CA ILE A 85 -32.68 10.76 11.75
C ILE A 85 -32.53 12.27 11.47
N GLY A 86 -31.88 12.64 10.37
CA GLY A 86 -31.68 14.04 9.98
C GLY A 86 -33.01 14.79 9.80
N ASN A 87 -33.97 14.17 9.12
CA ASN A 87 -35.31 14.74 8.91
C ASN A 87 -36.06 14.92 10.23
N ARG A 88 -36.08 13.89 11.09
CA ARG A 88 -36.73 13.97 12.42
C ARG A 88 -36.09 15.03 13.30
N MET A 89 -34.76 15.15 13.25
CA MET A 89 -34.02 16.17 13.98
C MET A 89 -34.41 17.58 13.53
N PHE A 90 -34.44 17.81 12.22
CA PHE A 90 -34.83 19.08 11.64
C PHE A 90 -36.28 19.47 12.01
N ASP A 91 -37.23 18.55 11.86
CA ASP A 91 -38.64 18.80 12.16
C ASP A 91 -38.89 19.09 13.65
N SER A 92 -38.17 18.43 14.55
CA SER A 92 -38.27 18.68 15.99
C SER A 92 -37.71 20.07 16.35
N CYS A 93 -36.51 20.38 15.84
CA CYS A 93 -35.87 21.68 16.08
C CYS A 93 -36.68 22.85 15.52
N LEU A 94 -37.32 22.69 14.34
CA LEU A 94 -38.22 23.69 13.79
C LEU A 94 -39.42 23.98 14.70
N LYS A 95 -39.87 22.99 15.48
CA LYS A 95 -40.95 23.14 16.46
C LYS A 95 -40.45 23.73 17.79
N GLY A 96 -39.15 24.06 17.90
CA GLY A 96 -38.54 24.57 19.12
C GLY A 96 -38.26 23.50 20.18
N HIS A 97 -38.28 22.22 19.80
CA HIS A 97 -38.00 21.10 20.70
C HIS A 97 -36.72 20.38 20.29
N LEU A 98 -35.80 20.17 21.25
CA LEU A 98 -34.64 19.31 21.03
C LEU A 98 -35.08 17.84 21.16
N PRO A 99 -34.98 17.04 20.08
CA PRO A 99 -35.47 15.67 20.09
C PRO A 99 -34.65 14.77 21.03
N THR A 100 -35.32 13.78 21.60
CA THR A 100 -34.71 12.75 22.43
C THR A 100 -34.10 11.62 21.59
N ALA A 101 -33.26 10.78 22.20
CA ALA A 101 -32.60 9.66 21.50
C ALA A 101 -33.59 8.66 20.88
N ASP A 102 -34.71 8.37 21.56
CA ASP A 102 -35.74 7.44 21.08
C ASP A 102 -36.58 8.02 19.92
N GLU A 103 -36.70 9.34 19.83
CA GLU A 103 -37.34 10.04 18.71
C GLU A 103 -36.43 10.09 17.49
N LEU A 104 -35.12 10.19 17.71
CA LEU A 104 -34.13 10.16 16.64
C LEU A 104 -33.92 8.74 16.10
N LEU A 105 -33.67 7.74 16.95
CA LEU A 105 -33.44 6.36 16.54
C LEU A 105 -34.61 5.47 16.97
N THR A 106 -35.55 5.25 16.06
CA THR A 106 -36.77 4.52 16.40
C THR A 106 -36.54 3.01 16.54
N LYS A 107 -37.49 2.32 17.19
CA LYS A 107 -37.48 0.86 17.29
C LYS A 107 -37.50 0.17 15.92
N GLU A 108 -38.16 0.76 14.94
CA GLU A 108 -38.20 0.22 13.57
C GLU A 108 -36.82 0.25 12.92
N ASP A 109 -36.09 1.37 13.07
CA ASP A 109 -34.73 1.53 12.56
C ASP A 109 -33.78 0.51 13.20
N MET A 110 -33.87 0.36 14.52
CA MET A 110 -33.11 -0.65 15.25
C MET A 110 -33.39 -2.07 14.74
N VAL A 111 -34.65 -2.40 14.41
CA VAL A 111 -34.99 -3.72 13.85
C VAL A 111 -34.38 -3.91 12.46
N LYS A 112 -34.43 -2.89 11.59
CA LYS A 112 -33.80 -2.93 10.25
C LYS A 112 -32.29 -3.14 10.35
N ILE A 113 -31.61 -2.40 11.23
CA ILE A 113 -30.17 -2.53 11.46
C ILE A 113 -29.84 -3.90 12.05
N LYS A 114 -30.56 -4.36 13.08
CA LYS A 114 -30.36 -5.68 13.69
C LYS A 114 -30.49 -6.81 12.67
N ARG A 115 -31.51 -6.76 11.79
CA ARG A 115 -31.66 -7.75 10.69
C ARG A 115 -30.43 -7.79 9.79
N CYS A 116 -29.87 -6.65 9.42
CA CYS A 116 -28.65 -6.59 8.62
C CYS A 116 -27.44 -7.14 9.39
N MET A 117 -27.30 -6.83 10.68
CA MET A 117 -26.23 -7.38 11.52
C MET A 117 -26.31 -8.91 11.64
N TYR A 118 -27.51 -9.48 11.80
CA TYR A 118 -27.70 -10.93 11.83
C TYR A 118 -27.32 -11.57 10.49
N ALA A 119 -27.62 -10.94 9.36
CA ALA A 119 -27.26 -11.45 8.03
C ALA A 119 -25.73 -11.48 7.79
N MET A 120 -24.95 -10.67 8.53
CA MET A 120 -23.49 -10.64 8.46
C MET A 120 -22.80 -11.74 9.26
N GLN A 121 -23.51 -12.43 10.15
CA GLN A 121 -22.93 -13.51 10.93
C GLN A 121 -22.52 -14.65 10.00
N ARG A 122 -21.35 -15.24 10.30
CA ARG A 122 -20.78 -16.36 9.56
C ARG A 122 -20.16 -17.35 10.51
N ASP A 123 -20.22 -18.62 10.14
CA ASP A 123 -19.61 -19.73 10.89
C ASP A 123 -18.25 -20.16 10.31
N THR A 124 -17.90 -19.64 9.13
CA THR A 124 -16.64 -19.93 8.42
C THR A 124 -15.62 -18.81 8.60
N MET A 125 -14.34 -19.17 8.43
CA MET A 125 -13.24 -18.20 8.40
C MET A 125 -13.30 -17.36 7.12
N PRO A 126 -12.81 -16.10 7.12
CA PRO A 126 -12.69 -15.32 5.90
C PRO A 126 -11.83 -16.06 4.85
N PRO A 127 -12.32 -16.23 3.62
CA PRO A 127 -11.62 -16.98 2.60
C PRO A 127 -10.28 -16.31 2.25
N VAL A 128 -9.26 -17.12 1.98
CA VAL A 128 -7.93 -16.66 1.58
C VAL A 128 -7.84 -16.30 0.10
N THR A 129 -8.85 -16.67 -0.70
CA THR A 129 -8.94 -16.31 -2.13
C THR A 129 -10.35 -15.81 -2.48
N THR A 130 -10.45 -14.97 -3.51
CA THR A 130 -11.74 -14.40 -3.95
C THR A 130 -12.43 -15.17 -5.08
N HIS A 131 -11.74 -16.13 -5.70
CA HIS A 131 -12.21 -16.86 -6.88
C HIS A 131 -12.16 -18.37 -6.67
N ASN A 132 -12.92 -19.11 -7.48
CA ASN A 132 -12.77 -20.56 -7.56
C ASN A 132 -11.61 -20.88 -8.52
N ILE A 133 -10.44 -21.23 -8.01
CA ILE A 133 -9.29 -21.59 -8.84
C ILE A 133 -9.52 -22.99 -9.44
N VAL A 134 -9.24 -23.14 -10.75
CA VAL A 134 -9.54 -24.39 -11.47
C VAL A 134 -8.81 -25.59 -10.87
N ASP A 135 -7.49 -25.47 -10.70
CA ASP A 135 -6.64 -26.51 -10.12
C ASP A 135 -6.15 -26.10 -8.71
N ASP A 136 -7.09 -25.83 -7.81
CA ASP A 136 -6.85 -25.33 -6.45
C ASP A 136 -5.77 -26.10 -5.65
N TRP A 137 -5.74 -27.44 -5.79
CA TRP A 137 -4.79 -28.30 -5.07
C TRP A 137 -3.36 -28.28 -5.63
N SER A 138 -3.16 -27.85 -6.88
CA SER A 138 -1.83 -27.71 -7.48
C SER A 138 -1.37 -26.25 -7.53
N ASP A 139 -2.26 -25.31 -7.23
CA ASP A 139 -1.95 -23.88 -7.22
C ASP A 139 -0.84 -23.55 -6.20
N PRO A 140 0.28 -22.96 -6.63
CA PRO A 140 1.44 -22.77 -5.77
C PRO A 140 1.21 -21.73 -4.66
N VAL A 141 0.40 -20.70 -4.91
CA VAL A 141 0.07 -19.68 -3.89
C VAL A 141 -0.80 -20.30 -2.81
N LEU A 142 -1.88 -20.99 -3.19
CA LEU A 142 -2.78 -21.64 -2.24
C LEU A 142 -2.05 -22.73 -1.45
N ASN A 143 -1.20 -23.52 -2.09
CA ASN A 143 -0.40 -24.54 -1.40
C ASN A 143 0.61 -23.93 -0.42
N ALA A 144 1.23 -22.80 -0.76
CA ALA A 144 2.10 -22.09 0.18
C ALA A 144 1.32 -21.51 1.37
N ILE A 145 0.13 -20.94 1.13
CA ILE A 145 -0.77 -20.46 2.20
C ILE A 145 -1.16 -21.61 3.13
N ARG A 146 -1.55 -22.78 2.58
CA ARG A 146 -1.87 -23.99 3.36
C ARG A 146 -0.68 -24.47 4.17
N ARG A 147 0.50 -24.56 3.55
CA ARG A 147 1.76 -24.98 4.20
C ARG A 147 2.12 -24.07 5.37
N CYS A 148 1.94 -22.76 5.21
CA CYS A 148 2.22 -21.77 6.25
C CYS A 148 1.07 -21.58 7.25
N GLN A 149 -0.05 -22.30 7.09
CA GLN A 149 -1.23 -22.24 7.95
C GLN A 149 -1.86 -20.83 8.07
N MET A 150 -1.81 -20.04 7.00
CA MET A 150 -2.30 -18.66 6.99
C MET A 150 -3.78 -18.61 6.57
N PHE A 151 -4.69 -18.99 7.48
CA PHE A 151 -6.13 -19.18 7.18
C PHE A 151 -7.05 -18.04 7.62
N ASN A 152 -6.48 -16.85 7.87
CA ASN A 152 -7.22 -15.69 8.36
C ASN A 152 -8.00 -15.95 9.66
N THR A 153 -7.42 -16.73 10.58
CA THR A 153 -8.04 -16.99 11.89
C THR A 153 -8.17 -15.67 12.68
N ILE A 154 -9.02 -15.64 13.70
CA ILE A 154 -9.15 -14.48 14.59
C ILE A 154 -7.83 -14.11 15.29
N HIS A 155 -6.95 -15.10 15.51
CA HIS A 155 -5.67 -14.90 16.19
C HIS A 155 -4.59 -14.36 15.25
N ASP A 156 -4.74 -14.51 13.94
CA ASP A 156 -3.72 -14.05 12.98
C ASP A 156 -3.69 -12.52 12.90
N ARG A 157 -2.50 -11.94 13.09
CA ARG A 157 -2.24 -10.51 12.89
C ARG A 157 -1.97 -10.17 11.43
N VAL A 158 -1.61 -11.16 10.62
CA VAL A 158 -1.47 -11.03 9.17
C VAL A 158 -2.60 -11.81 8.49
N LYS A 159 -3.40 -11.14 7.67
CA LYS A 159 -4.47 -11.72 6.86
C LYS A 159 -4.01 -11.82 5.40
N MET A 160 -4.41 -12.87 4.71
CA MET A 160 -4.07 -13.17 3.31
C MET A 160 -5.32 -13.00 2.42
N VAL A 161 -5.15 -12.29 1.30
CA VAL A 161 -6.18 -12.15 0.26
C VAL A 161 -5.53 -12.39 -1.10
N PHE A 162 -5.70 -13.59 -1.65
CA PHE A 162 -5.31 -13.93 -3.00
C PHE A 162 -6.41 -13.56 -3.99
N HIS A 163 -6.15 -12.56 -4.81
CA HIS A 163 -7.02 -12.13 -5.90
C HIS A 163 -6.43 -12.56 -7.25
N PRO A 164 -6.84 -13.72 -7.80
CA PRO A 164 -6.26 -14.28 -9.02
C PRO A 164 -6.77 -13.67 -10.33
N GLU A 165 -7.01 -12.36 -10.36
CA GLU A 165 -7.46 -11.60 -11.53
C GLU A 165 -6.78 -10.22 -11.53
N PHE A 166 -6.70 -9.57 -12.69
CA PHE A 166 -6.31 -8.16 -12.72
C PHE A 166 -7.42 -7.29 -12.11
N LEU A 167 -7.01 -6.25 -11.38
CA LEU A 167 -7.95 -5.28 -10.83
C LEU A 167 -8.54 -4.42 -11.95
N SER A 168 -9.84 -4.18 -11.83
CA SER A 168 -10.61 -3.30 -12.72
C SER A 168 -11.75 -2.67 -11.91
N SER A 169 -12.06 -1.42 -12.21
CA SER A 169 -13.25 -0.70 -11.74
C SER A 169 -14.57 -1.44 -12.01
N THR A 170 -14.61 -2.35 -12.99
CA THR A 170 -15.78 -3.18 -13.28
C THR A 170 -15.91 -4.42 -12.37
N ASN A 171 -14.88 -4.75 -11.58
CA ASN A 171 -14.89 -5.91 -10.71
C ASN A 171 -15.89 -5.72 -9.54
N PRO A 172 -16.84 -6.65 -9.33
CA PRO A 172 -17.89 -6.51 -8.32
C PRO A 172 -17.39 -6.55 -6.87
N LEU A 173 -16.16 -6.98 -6.60
CA LEU A 173 -15.62 -7.07 -5.25
C LEU A 173 -14.94 -5.78 -4.79
N PHE A 174 -13.99 -5.28 -5.59
CA PHE A 174 -13.18 -4.11 -5.24
C PHE A 174 -13.69 -2.82 -5.90
N GLY A 175 -14.15 -2.88 -7.16
CA GLY A 175 -14.66 -1.72 -7.89
C GLY A 175 -13.65 -0.57 -8.06
N ILE A 176 -12.35 -0.87 -8.13
CA ILE A 176 -11.27 0.11 -8.28
C ILE A 176 -10.25 -0.37 -9.32
N ASP A 177 -9.60 0.57 -9.99
CA ASP A 177 -8.51 0.24 -10.92
C ASP A 177 -7.19 -0.03 -10.17
N TYR A 178 -6.25 -0.69 -10.85
CA TYR A 178 -4.97 -1.07 -10.26
C TYR A 178 -4.21 0.12 -9.63
N GLU A 179 -4.18 1.27 -10.29
CA GLU A 179 -3.47 2.44 -9.77
C GLU A 179 -4.11 3.01 -8.48
N GLU A 180 -5.43 2.97 -8.39
CA GLU A 180 -6.17 3.41 -7.20
C GLU A 180 -5.90 2.45 -6.03
N PHE A 181 -5.88 1.14 -6.32
CA PHE A 181 -5.50 0.13 -5.35
C PHE A 181 -4.08 0.33 -4.82
N VAL A 182 -3.10 0.57 -5.70
CA VAL A 182 -1.72 0.83 -5.30
C VAL A 182 -1.65 2.05 -4.37
N ARG A 183 -2.33 3.16 -4.73
CA ARG A 183 -2.37 4.39 -3.92
C ARG A 183 -3.04 4.20 -2.56
N GLY A 184 -4.00 3.27 -2.46
CA GLY A 184 -4.67 2.88 -1.23
C GLY A 184 -3.87 1.94 -0.33
N CYS A 185 -2.83 1.29 -0.87
CA CYS A 185 -1.95 0.43 -0.11
C CYS A 185 -0.88 1.20 0.68
N HIS A 186 -0.25 0.52 1.64
CA HIS A 186 0.79 1.09 2.49
C HIS A 186 2.20 0.70 2.04
N LEU A 187 2.37 -0.51 1.49
CA LEU A 187 3.67 -1.06 1.11
C LEU A 187 3.52 -2.04 -0.05
N GLY A 188 4.26 -1.83 -1.13
CA GLY A 188 4.46 -2.83 -2.18
C GLY A 188 5.60 -3.78 -1.82
N VAL A 189 5.44 -5.09 -1.98
CA VAL A 189 6.44 -6.09 -1.61
C VAL A 189 6.74 -6.99 -2.80
N PHE A 190 7.86 -6.73 -3.48
CA PHE A 190 8.25 -7.37 -4.75
C PHE A 190 9.61 -8.05 -4.60
N PRO A 191 9.71 -9.14 -3.84
CA PRO A 191 10.99 -9.71 -3.47
C PRO A 191 11.49 -10.67 -4.57
N SER A 192 11.54 -10.19 -5.81
CA SER A 192 11.78 -10.97 -7.02
C SER A 192 13.16 -11.64 -7.05
N TYR A 193 13.20 -12.85 -7.61
CA TYR A 193 14.44 -13.58 -7.92
C TYR A 193 14.93 -13.27 -9.34
N TYR A 194 14.01 -13.18 -10.30
CA TYR A 194 14.32 -12.83 -11.68
C TYR A 194 13.39 -11.72 -12.17
N GLU A 195 13.93 -10.51 -12.29
CA GLU A 195 13.19 -9.31 -12.66
C GLU A 195 14.14 -8.38 -13.43
N PRO A 196 14.19 -8.45 -14.78
CA PRO A 196 15.17 -7.70 -15.57
C PRO A 196 15.15 -6.19 -15.32
N TRP A 197 13.96 -5.64 -15.03
CA TRP A 197 13.78 -4.27 -14.59
C TRP A 197 13.01 -4.22 -13.29
N GLY A 198 11.68 -4.21 -13.33
CA GLY A 198 10.83 -4.05 -12.15
C GLY A 198 9.96 -2.83 -12.28
N TYR A 199 8.97 -2.88 -13.18
CA TYR A 199 8.01 -1.79 -13.36
C TYR A 199 7.11 -1.59 -12.15
N THR A 200 6.68 -2.68 -11.50
CA THR A 200 5.78 -2.62 -10.35
C THR A 200 6.35 -1.81 -9.17
N PRO A 201 7.59 -2.02 -8.70
CA PRO A 201 8.19 -1.14 -7.67
C PRO A 201 8.48 0.28 -8.18
N ALA A 202 8.78 0.46 -9.47
CA ALA A 202 8.94 1.80 -10.06
C ALA A 202 7.63 2.59 -10.05
N GLU A 203 6.53 1.98 -10.47
CA GLU A 203 5.17 2.55 -10.41
C GLU A 203 4.77 2.90 -8.98
N CYS A 204 5.07 2.02 -8.00
CA CYS A 204 4.84 2.32 -6.59
C CYS A 204 5.58 3.60 -6.18
N THR A 205 6.84 3.74 -6.58
CA THR A 205 7.67 4.90 -6.25
C THR A 205 7.10 6.19 -6.84
N VAL A 206 6.67 6.15 -8.11
CA VAL A 206 5.99 7.28 -8.78
C VAL A 206 4.69 7.66 -8.07
N MET A 207 3.98 6.70 -7.49
CA MET A 207 2.75 6.95 -6.71
C MET A 207 3.00 7.29 -5.23
N GLY A 208 4.26 7.46 -4.82
CA GLY A 208 4.63 7.77 -3.43
C GLY A 208 4.36 6.63 -2.46
N ILE A 209 4.39 5.38 -2.94
CA ILE A 209 4.18 4.16 -2.14
C ILE A 209 5.54 3.48 -1.91
N PRO A 210 5.98 3.35 -0.65
CA PRO A 210 7.18 2.61 -0.30
C PRO A 210 7.14 1.18 -0.87
N SER A 211 8.30 0.65 -1.24
CA SER A 211 8.39 -0.70 -1.78
C SER A 211 9.58 -1.48 -1.27
N ILE A 212 9.39 -2.79 -1.11
CA ILE A 212 10.47 -3.76 -0.91
C ILE A 212 10.79 -4.40 -2.26
N THR A 213 12.06 -4.38 -2.65
CA THR A 213 12.60 -5.04 -3.85
C THR A 213 13.85 -5.86 -3.49
N THR A 214 14.62 -6.31 -4.48
CA THR A 214 15.82 -7.14 -4.26
C THR A 214 17.02 -6.61 -5.02
N ASN A 215 18.22 -6.96 -4.58
CA ASN A 215 19.47 -6.71 -5.32
C ASN A 215 19.69 -7.68 -6.51
N LEU A 216 18.65 -8.41 -6.92
CA LEU A 216 18.58 -9.17 -8.17
C LEU A 216 17.65 -8.52 -9.20
N SER A 217 16.79 -7.58 -8.78
CA SER A 217 15.93 -6.83 -9.71
C SER A 217 16.69 -5.67 -10.33
N GLY A 218 16.43 -5.36 -11.60
CA GLY A 218 17.05 -4.21 -12.28
C GLY A 218 16.77 -2.89 -11.56
N PHE A 219 15.55 -2.70 -11.08
CA PHE A 219 15.12 -1.55 -10.29
C PHE A 219 15.89 -1.48 -8.97
N GLY A 220 16.00 -2.58 -8.22
CA GLY A 220 16.74 -2.61 -6.95
C GLY A 220 18.22 -2.29 -7.16
N CYS A 221 18.87 -2.87 -8.17
CA CYS A 221 20.23 -2.55 -8.55
C CYS A 221 20.39 -1.05 -8.89
N PHE A 222 19.49 -0.50 -9.72
CA PHE A 222 19.51 0.91 -10.11
C PHE A 222 19.37 1.83 -8.89
N MET A 223 18.40 1.58 -8.01
CA MET A 223 18.18 2.42 -6.82
C MET A 223 19.35 2.31 -5.83
N GLN A 224 19.95 1.13 -5.69
CA GLN A 224 21.12 0.93 -4.83
C GLN A 224 22.36 1.68 -5.32
N GLU A 225 22.53 1.79 -6.64
CA GLU A 225 23.67 2.50 -7.25
C GLU A 225 23.53 4.03 -7.16
N HIS A 226 22.31 4.56 -7.29
CA HIS A 226 22.06 5.99 -7.42
C HIS A 226 21.62 6.68 -6.11
N ILE A 227 21.25 5.92 -5.07
CA ILE A 227 20.76 6.47 -3.80
C ILE A 227 21.63 5.96 -2.65
N THR A 228 22.18 6.89 -1.87
CA THR A 228 23.10 6.56 -0.77
C THR A 228 22.42 5.77 0.36
N ASP A 229 21.15 6.10 0.65
CA ASP A 229 20.34 5.43 1.67
C ASP A 229 18.90 5.20 1.15
N PRO A 230 18.69 4.15 0.33
CA PRO A 230 17.39 3.87 -0.28
C PRO A 230 16.28 3.67 0.76
N LYS A 231 16.61 3.08 1.91
CA LYS A 231 15.66 2.78 2.99
C LYS A 231 15.03 4.05 3.57
N SER A 232 15.82 5.11 3.75
CA SER A 232 15.31 6.41 4.24
C SER A 232 14.28 7.06 3.30
N TYR A 233 14.30 6.70 2.02
CA TYR A 233 13.35 7.11 0.99
C TYR A 233 12.23 6.08 0.76
N GLY A 234 12.12 5.04 1.58
CA GLY A 234 11.07 4.01 1.46
C GLY A 234 11.34 2.92 0.43
N ILE A 235 12.60 2.80 -0.03
CA ILE A 235 13.04 1.71 -0.92
C ILE A 235 13.86 0.72 -0.11
N TYR A 236 13.23 -0.41 0.23
CA TYR A 236 13.89 -1.48 0.98
C TYR A 236 14.43 -2.51 0.01
N ILE A 237 15.72 -2.84 0.09
CA ILE A 237 16.37 -3.76 -0.85
C ILE A 237 16.81 -4.99 -0.07
N VAL A 238 16.10 -6.10 -0.29
CA VAL A 238 16.45 -7.42 0.27
C VAL A 238 17.65 -7.96 -0.49
N ASP A 239 18.63 -8.47 0.25
CA ASP A 239 19.74 -9.21 -0.32
C ASP A 239 19.27 -10.63 -0.65
N ARG A 240 19.22 -10.93 -1.95
CA ARG A 240 18.98 -12.28 -2.48
C ARG A 240 20.18 -12.79 -3.29
N ARG A 241 21.28 -12.03 -3.34
CA ARG A 241 22.45 -12.33 -4.16
C ARG A 241 23.62 -12.88 -3.34
N TYR A 242 23.84 -12.33 -2.15
CA TYR A 242 25.02 -12.62 -1.33
C TYR A 242 24.70 -13.36 -0.02
N ILE A 243 23.42 -13.59 0.28
CA ILE A 243 22.97 -14.35 1.46
C ILE A 243 22.08 -15.53 1.05
N GLY A 244 21.97 -16.52 1.95
CA GLY A 244 21.13 -17.69 1.73
C GLY A 244 19.63 -17.38 1.81
N LEU A 245 18.81 -18.27 1.21
CA LEU A 245 17.35 -18.11 1.13
C LEU A 245 16.70 -17.79 2.48
N GLU A 246 17.08 -18.54 3.52
CA GLU A 246 16.57 -18.36 4.88
C GLU A 246 16.86 -16.96 5.44
N ALA A 247 18.07 -16.46 5.19
CA ALA A 247 18.46 -15.13 5.62
C ALA A 247 17.71 -14.04 4.83
N SER A 248 17.45 -14.24 3.53
CA SER A 248 16.62 -13.34 2.72
C SER A 248 15.18 -13.28 3.23
N VAL A 249 14.58 -14.43 3.59
CA VAL A 249 13.23 -14.51 4.17
C VAL A 249 13.21 -13.76 5.51
N GLN A 250 14.20 -13.99 6.38
CA GLN A 250 14.28 -13.29 7.65
C GLN A 250 14.45 -11.77 7.49
N GLN A 251 15.29 -11.34 6.55
CA GLN A 251 15.48 -9.91 6.25
C GLN A 251 14.18 -9.27 5.73
N LEU A 252 13.47 -9.95 4.84
CA LEU A 252 12.17 -9.49 4.32
C LEU A 252 11.13 -9.35 5.44
N SER A 253 11.01 -10.35 6.33
CA SER A 253 10.15 -10.25 7.52
C SER A 253 10.53 -9.09 8.43
N ASN A 254 11.83 -8.86 8.64
CA ASN A 254 12.30 -7.75 9.47
C ASN A 254 11.96 -6.39 8.87
N PHE A 255 12.13 -6.19 7.56
CA PHE A 255 11.71 -4.94 6.90
C PHE A 255 10.21 -4.69 7.02
N MET A 256 9.39 -5.74 6.87
CA MET A 256 7.95 -5.62 7.07
C MET A 256 7.60 -5.27 8.52
N LEU A 257 8.26 -5.90 9.50
CA LEU A 257 8.07 -5.60 10.92
C LEU A 257 8.46 -4.17 11.27
N GLU A 258 9.62 -3.71 10.80
CA GLU A 258 10.09 -2.33 10.98
C GLU A 258 9.08 -1.32 10.39
N PHE A 259 8.57 -1.58 9.19
CA PHE A 259 7.52 -0.75 8.59
C PHE A 259 6.24 -0.77 9.43
N SER A 260 5.83 -1.95 9.93
CA SER A 260 4.68 -2.09 10.81
C SER A 260 4.85 -1.37 12.15
N ARG A 261 6.08 -1.09 12.59
CA ARG A 261 6.35 -0.31 13.81
C ARG A 261 6.09 1.18 13.62
N LEU A 262 6.20 1.71 12.40
CA LEU A 262 6.01 3.15 12.11
C LEU A 262 4.63 3.64 12.54
N ASN A 263 4.58 4.86 13.08
CA ASN A 263 3.34 5.57 13.34
C ASN A 263 2.78 6.25 12.06
N ARG A 264 1.57 6.80 12.11
CA ARG A 264 0.92 7.42 10.94
C ARG A 264 1.73 8.58 10.35
N ARG A 265 2.27 9.46 11.19
CA ARG A 265 3.10 10.61 10.77
C ARG A 265 4.38 10.16 10.06
N GLN A 266 5.09 9.18 10.63
CA GLN A 266 6.28 8.58 10.03
C GLN A 266 6.00 7.95 8.66
N ARG A 267 4.86 7.26 8.51
CA ARG A 267 4.44 6.72 7.20
C ARG A 267 4.16 7.81 6.18
N ILE A 268 3.49 8.90 6.57
CA ILE A 268 3.24 10.05 5.68
C ILE A 268 4.57 10.67 5.21
N ILE A 269 5.50 10.91 6.14
CA ILE A 269 6.83 11.44 5.81
C ILE A 269 7.56 10.51 4.85
N GLN A 270 7.54 9.19 5.09
CA GLN A 270 8.17 8.24 4.20
C GLN A 270 7.55 8.25 2.80
N ARG A 271 6.22 8.31 2.66
CA ARG A 271 5.54 8.44 1.36
C ARG A 271 5.98 9.69 0.59
N ASN A 272 6.04 10.84 1.27
CA ASN A 272 6.50 12.10 0.66
C ASN A 272 7.96 11.99 0.20
N ARG A 273 8.81 11.26 0.94
CA ARG A 273 10.19 11.01 0.51
C ARG A 273 10.24 10.07 -0.69
N THR A 274 9.45 9.00 -0.69
CA THR A 274 9.37 8.07 -1.82
C THR A 274 8.94 8.77 -3.12
N GLU A 275 7.95 9.65 -3.06
CA GLU A 275 7.46 10.41 -4.22
C GLU A 275 8.56 11.29 -4.86
N ARG A 276 9.47 11.86 -4.06
CA ARG A 276 10.60 12.67 -4.57
C ARG A 276 11.55 11.89 -5.46
N LEU A 277 11.53 10.56 -5.40
CA LEU A 277 12.34 9.72 -6.29
C LEU A 277 11.69 9.53 -7.67
N SER A 278 10.47 10.01 -7.90
CA SER A 278 9.79 9.91 -9.19
C SER A 278 10.56 10.58 -10.33
N ASP A 279 11.20 11.74 -10.08
CA ASP A 279 12.03 12.46 -11.06
C ASP A 279 13.23 11.64 -11.55
N LEU A 280 13.77 10.76 -10.69
CA LEU A 280 14.89 9.87 -11.05
C LEU A 280 14.45 8.81 -12.07
N LEU A 281 13.17 8.43 -12.03
CA LEU A 281 12.58 7.39 -12.87
C LEU A 281 11.94 7.95 -14.15
N ASP A 282 11.90 9.27 -14.33
CA ASP A 282 11.33 9.90 -15.51
C ASP A 282 12.22 9.74 -16.75
N TRP A 283 11.60 9.63 -17.93
CA TRP A 283 12.33 9.50 -19.20
C TRP A 283 13.18 10.72 -19.57
N ARG A 284 12.90 11.89 -19.01
CA ARG A 284 13.76 13.08 -19.10
C ARG A 284 15.13 12.81 -18.49
N THR A 285 15.17 11.99 -17.43
CA THR A 285 16.38 11.57 -16.73
C THR A 285 16.97 10.32 -17.40
N LEU A 286 16.18 9.24 -17.53
CA LEU A 286 16.67 7.94 -18.02
C LEU A 286 17.03 7.95 -19.52
N GLY A 287 16.46 8.87 -20.30
CA GLY A 287 16.71 9.01 -21.73
C GLY A 287 18.17 9.36 -22.07
N ILE A 288 18.96 9.82 -21.10
CA ILE A 288 20.39 10.10 -21.31
C ILE A 288 21.16 8.84 -21.72
N TYR A 289 20.82 7.67 -21.16
CA TYR A 289 21.49 6.40 -21.49
C TYR A 289 21.22 5.97 -22.94
N TYR A 290 20.05 6.27 -23.48
CA TYR A 290 19.73 6.05 -24.90
C TYR A 290 20.49 7.01 -25.83
N ARG A 291 20.75 8.24 -25.40
CA ARG A 291 21.59 9.18 -26.15
C ARG A 291 23.04 8.70 -26.17
N GLN A 292 23.58 8.33 -25.01
CA GLN A 292 24.92 7.78 -24.88
C GLN A 292 25.13 6.52 -25.72
N ALA A 293 24.16 5.59 -25.73
CA ALA A 293 24.24 4.39 -26.55
C ALA A 293 24.32 4.71 -28.06
N ARG A 294 23.53 5.67 -28.54
CA ARG A 294 23.56 6.12 -29.94
C ARG A 294 24.87 6.81 -30.30
N VAL A 295 25.38 7.67 -29.41
CA VAL A 295 26.69 8.33 -29.59
C VAL A 295 27.81 7.30 -29.67
N LYS A 296 27.85 6.31 -28.77
CA LYS A 296 28.83 5.22 -28.80
C LYS A 296 28.74 4.40 -30.10
N ALA A 297 27.53 4.13 -30.59
CA ALA A 297 27.35 3.43 -31.86
C ALA A 297 27.88 4.25 -33.05
N LEU A 298 27.64 5.57 -33.07
CA LEU A 298 28.20 6.46 -34.10
C LEU A 298 29.71 6.51 -34.04
N GLN A 299 30.31 6.66 -32.85
CA GLN A 299 31.77 6.68 -32.66
C GLN A 299 32.44 5.37 -33.08
N ALA A 300 31.75 4.24 -32.93
CA ALA A 300 32.26 2.94 -33.36
C ALA A 300 32.32 2.79 -34.89
N VAL A 301 31.45 3.49 -35.64
CA VAL A 301 31.40 3.46 -37.11
C VAL A 301 32.19 4.61 -37.73
N TYR A 302 32.11 5.80 -37.12
CA TYR A 302 32.72 7.05 -37.57
C TYR A 302 33.66 7.55 -36.48
N SER A 303 34.96 7.23 -36.59
CA SER A 303 35.97 7.55 -35.57
C SER A 303 36.22 9.05 -35.41
N ASP A 304 35.86 9.85 -36.40
CA ASP A 304 35.92 11.32 -36.43
C ASP A 304 34.65 11.99 -35.89
N TYR A 305 33.62 11.23 -35.52
CA TYR A 305 32.40 11.78 -34.95
C TYR A 305 32.66 12.38 -33.57
N VAL A 306 32.44 13.69 -33.46
CA VAL A 306 32.50 14.45 -32.20
C VAL A 306 31.08 14.76 -31.75
N ASP A 307 30.73 14.32 -30.55
CA ASP A 307 29.45 14.68 -29.93
C ASP A 307 29.53 16.08 -29.31
N GLU A 308 29.05 17.08 -30.06
CA GLU A 308 28.99 18.48 -29.59
C GLU A 308 28.06 18.68 -28.38
N SER A 309 27.15 17.72 -28.11
CA SER A 309 26.26 17.80 -26.94
C SER A 309 26.98 17.51 -25.61
N SER A 310 28.16 16.88 -25.66
CA SER A 310 29.01 16.64 -24.49
C SER A 310 29.64 17.93 -23.92
N VAL A 311 29.69 19.01 -24.70
CA VAL A 311 30.25 20.32 -24.31
C VAL A 311 29.30 21.10 -23.39
N TYR A 312 27.99 20.82 -23.47
CA TYR A 312 26.96 21.49 -22.69
C TYR A 312 26.47 20.63 -21.51
N GLY A 313 27.36 20.43 -20.54
CA GLY A 313 26.97 20.08 -19.18
C GLY A 313 26.68 18.60 -18.92
N SER A 314 27.73 17.85 -18.62
CA SER A 314 27.64 16.58 -17.90
C SER A 314 27.23 16.86 -16.44
N ARG A 315 25.93 17.07 -16.16
CA ARG A 315 25.39 16.95 -14.80
C ARG A 315 25.24 15.46 -14.47
N ASN A 316 26.37 14.81 -14.25
CA ASN A 316 26.48 13.35 -14.21
C ASN A 316 26.24 12.72 -12.82
N ASN A 317 25.85 13.48 -11.80
CA ASN A 317 25.63 12.90 -10.48
C ASN A 317 24.15 12.87 -10.15
N LEU A 318 23.49 11.77 -10.56
CA LEU A 318 22.17 11.35 -10.10
C LEU A 318 22.18 10.87 -8.62
N ASN A 319 23.20 11.27 -7.84
CA ASN A 319 23.39 10.82 -6.48
C ASN A 319 22.45 11.56 -5.53
N PHE A 320 21.40 10.87 -5.10
CA PHE A 320 20.57 11.34 -3.99
C PHE A 320 21.33 11.09 -2.68
N SER A 321 21.65 12.20 -2.01
CA SER A 321 22.18 12.19 -0.65
C SER A 321 21.08 11.78 0.34
N ARG A 322 21.44 11.50 1.59
CA ARG A 322 20.44 11.27 2.64
C ARG A 322 19.47 12.45 2.70
N PRO A 323 18.16 12.20 2.89
CA PRO A 323 17.20 13.29 3.00
C PRO A 323 17.57 14.11 4.24
N PHE A 324 17.66 15.43 4.09
CA PHE A 324 17.69 16.32 5.23
C PHE A 324 16.45 16.02 6.09
N SER A 325 16.61 15.99 7.41
CA SER A 325 15.53 15.75 8.37
C SER A 325 14.41 16.80 8.33
N GLU A 326 14.53 17.81 7.48
CA GLU A 326 13.60 18.92 7.32
C GLU A 326 12.40 18.53 6.42
N PRO A 327 11.15 18.72 6.88
CA PRO A 327 10.05 18.91 5.95
C PRO A 327 10.27 20.24 5.19
N PRO A 328 9.89 20.33 3.90
CA PRO A 328 9.92 21.60 3.20
C PRO A 328 8.94 22.53 3.91
N SER A 329 9.39 23.75 4.22
CA SER A 329 8.50 24.83 4.63
C SER A 329 7.34 24.92 3.62
N PRO A 330 6.09 25.11 4.05
CA PRO A 330 4.99 25.21 3.13
C PRO A 330 5.27 26.36 2.16
N THR A 331 5.47 26.04 0.88
CA THR A 331 5.52 27.02 -0.19
C THR A 331 4.15 27.67 -0.23
N SER A 332 4.07 28.89 0.30
CA SER A 332 2.89 29.73 0.23
C SER A 332 2.50 29.91 -1.24
N SER A 333 1.50 29.18 -1.70
CA SER A 333 0.75 29.58 -2.88
C SER A 333 0.13 30.94 -2.57
N ARG A 334 0.57 31.98 -3.30
CA ARG A 334 0.00 33.32 -3.20
C ARG A 334 -1.52 33.24 -3.34
N HIS A 335 -2.24 33.65 -2.31
CA HIS A 335 -3.68 33.89 -2.36
C HIS A 335 -3.97 35.20 -3.09
N THR A 336 -4.92 35.18 -4.03
CA THR A 336 -5.72 36.34 -4.43
C THR A 336 -7.13 36.17 -3.83
N THR A 337 -7.40 37.00 -2.82
CA THR A 337 -8.61 37.18 -1.97
C THR A 337 -9.88 37.69 -2.71
N PRO A 338 -11.09 37.81 -2.07
CA PRO A 338 -11.42 37.76 -0.62
C PRO A 338 -12.64 36.91 -0.14
N VAL A 339 -12.72 36.83 1.20
CA VAL A 339 -13.65 36.18 2.17
C VAL A 339 -14.89 37.07 2.47
N PRO A 340 -16.04 36.61 3.04
CA PRO A 340 -16.28 36.44 4.51
C PRO A 340 -17.13 35.17 4.86
N SER A 341 -17.27 34.61 6.07
CA SER A 341 -17.01 35.02 7.48
C SER A 341 -16.89 33.80 8.41
N ILE A 342 -16.18 34.00 9.51
CA ILE A 342 -15.70 33.08 10.56
C ILE A 342 -16.74 32.79 11.67
N HIS A 343 -16.72 31.57 12.23
CA HIS A 343 -16.75 31.22 13.67
C HIS A 343 -16.67 29.68 13.80
N GLY A 344 -15.78 29.02 14.55
CA GLY A 344 -14.64 29.40 15.38
C GLY A 344 -14.12 28.12 16.06
N SER A 345 -12.80 27.95 16.12
CA SER A 345 -12.02 27.27 17.17
C SER A 345 -10.58 27.12 16.67
N ASP A 346 -9.80 28.19 16.79
CA ASP A 346 -8.34 28.08 16.84
C ASP A 346 -7.98 27.90 18.31
N ASP A 347 -7.34 26.79 18.65
CA ASP A 347 -6.32 26.74 19.70
C ASP A 347 -5.45 25.49 19.49
N GLU A 348 -4.15 25.79 19.31
CA GLU A 348 -2.96 24.94 19.48
C GLU A 348 -2.58 23.94 18.38
N ASP A 349 -1.68 24.38 17.49
CA ASP A 349 -0.64 23.54 16.86
C ASP A 349 0.54 24.43 16.39
N SER A 350 1.22 25.12 17.30
CA SER A 350 2.53 25.73 17.01
C SER A 350 3.63 24.70 17.26
N VAL A 351 4.22 24.19 16.18
CA VAL A 351 5.25 23.13 16.19
C VAL A 351 6.61 23.72 16.59
N ASP A 352 7.16 23.23 17.69
CA ASP A 352 8.51 23.56 18.18
C ASP A 352 9.53 22.50 17.71
N GLU A 353 10.57 22.94 16.99
CA GLU A 353 11.66 22.15 16.41
C GLU A 353 12.42 21.31 17.45
N GLU A 354 12.47 21.78 18.70
CA GLU A 354 13.17 21.08 19.79
C GLU A 354 12.44 19.81 20.26
N THR A 355 11.12 19.74 20.02
CA THR A 355 10.29 18.57 20.36
C THR A 355 10.43 17.48 19.29
N GLU A 356 10.61 17.87 18.02
CA GLU A 356 10.80 16.97 16.88
C GLU A 356 12.10 16.15 16.97
N LEU A 357 13.20 16.76 17.41
CA LEU A 357 14.48 16.06 17.58
C LEU A 357 14.43 15.02 18.72
N LYS A 358 13.70 15.31 19.80
CA LYS A 358 13.54 14.39 20.94
C LYS A 358 12.68 13.18 20.58
N GLU A 359 11.65 13.34 19.76
CA GLU A 359 10.74 12.25 19.37
C GLU A 359 11.31 11.33 18.28
N LEU A 360 12.28 11.80 17.49
CA LEU A 360 12.95 11.01 16.46
C LEU A 360 14.07 10.10 17.00
N GLY A 361 14.44 10.23 18.29
CA GLY A 361 15.46 9.39 18.92
C GLY A 361 16.86 9.56 18.32
N ILE A 362 17.11 10.66 17.62
CA ILE A 362 18.40 11.00 17.02
C ILE A 362 19.13 11.89 18.03
N LYS A 363 20.22 11.37 18.60
CA LYS A 363 21.21 12.17 19.35
C LYS A 363 22.30 12.66 18.42
#